data_AF-A0A968T8H7-F1
#
_entry.id   AF-A0A968T8H7-F1
#
_cell.length_a   1.000
_cell.length_b   1.000
_cell.length_c   1.000
_cell.angle_alpha   90.00
_cell.angle_beta   90.00
_cell.angle_gamma   90.00
#
_symmetry.space_group_name_H-M   'P 1'
#
loop_
_entity.id
_entity.type
_entity.pdbx_description
1 polymer ?
#
loop_
_entity_poly.entity_id
_entity_poly.type
_entity_poly.pdbx_seq_one_letter_code
_entity_poly.pdbx_strand_id
1 'polypeptide(L)'
;MREHFLALWQQYHLPFASVGFVYPLPAVIGLMPLLLLPLPAALAAWLVFGAGGSYCAILLREHWRLLVLLPFLFMPLHRAILVKQPALIWFALTVVLLFAMRWRWSWLVGYCIVMLPGKPQAGLLFAIVGLFWAWHQDRRSLLWTAGWGALIWGGAWVLEPFWVSDWIASVRYYTSVAPTPWLLPWGILLMALCCRLPWYAQVGVAQVVLFPLSDIYSALPLLLAWVGIGGRLALAGSACTWLWYGLGLPNEFSVFWALVIMPLAVCALVRLTPTVRKHWRSWRTRQAALGYISSKRHTTRCGLHTQKCFNNALAFG
;
A
#
# COMPACT_ATOMS: atom_id res chain seq x y z
N MET A 1 -12.44 9.05 34.49
CA MET A 1 -12.05 8.17 33.36
C MET A 1 -13.12 7.11 33.07
N ARG A 2 -13.59 6.33 34.08
CA ARG A 2 -14.66 5.33 33.91
C ARG A 2 -15.99 5.90 33.38
N GLU A 3 -16.47 7.02 33.90
CA GLU A 3 -17.71 7.65 33.42
C GLU A 3 -17.59 8.24 32.02
N HIS A 4 -16.43 8.79 31.68
CA HIS A 4 -16.18 9.30 30.32
C HIS A 4 -16.07 8.15 29.32
N PHE A 5 -15.43 7.04 29.70
CA PHE A 5 -15.41 5.81 28.92
C PHE A 5 -16.82 5.24 28.76
N LEU A 6 -17.63 5.20 29.82
CA LEU A 6 -19.01 4.72 29.76
C LEU A 6 -19.93 5.65 28.94
N ALA A 7 -19.75 6.97 29.01
CA ALA A 7 -20.50 7.92 28.19
C ALA A 7 -20.10 7.82 26.70
N LEU A 8 -18.81 7.68 26.41
CA LEU A 8 -18.33 7.35 25.06
C LEU A 8 -18.91 6.01 24.61
N TRP A 9 -18.84 4.98 25.45
CA TRP A 9 -19.34 3.63 25.17
C TRP A 9 -20.86 3.62 24.92
N GLN A 10 -21.63 4.39 25.68
CA GLN A 10 -23.08 4.58 25.47
C GLN A 10 -23.39 5.38 24.21
N GLN A 11 -22.55 6.35 23.82
CA GLN A 11 -22.63 6.98 22.50
C GLN A 11 -22.24 6.01 21.37
N TYR A 12 -21.32 5.07 21.62
CA TYR A 12 -20.94 3.99 20.71
C TYR A 12 -21.98 2.85 20.63
N HIS A 13 -22.93 2.77 21.57
CA HIS A 13 -24.09 1.88 21.48
C HIS A 13 -25.18 2.38 20.52
N LEU A 14 -25.09 3.62 20.02
CA LEU A 14 -25.75 3.93 18.76
C LEU A 14 -25.13 3.00 17.71
N PRO A 15 -25.91 2.28 16.89
CA PRO A 15 -25.37 1.30 15.96
C PRO A 15 -24.18 1.93 15.24
N PHE A 16 -23.01 1.27 15.20
CA PHE A 16 -21.75 1.78 14.63
C PHE A 16 -21.93 2.54 13.29
N ALA A 17 -23.02 2.23 12.57
CA ALA A 17 -23.57 2.94 11.42
C ALA A 17 -23.91 4.45 11.60
N SER A 18 -24.37 4.91 12.77
CA SER A 18 -24.87 6.29 12.97
C SER A 18 -23.76 7.35 12.96
N VAL A 19 -22.52 6.97 13.25
CA VAL A 19 -21.34 7.87 13.24
C VAL A 19 -20.48 7.67 11.97
N GLY A 20 -20.94 6.87 11.00
CA GLY A 20 -20.20 6.59 9.77
C GLY A 20 -18.91 5.77 9.96
N PHE A 21 -18.80 5.00 11.06
CA PHE A 21 -17.60 4.26 11.42
C PHE A 21 -17.70 2.80 10.96
N VAL A 22 -17.28 2.51 9.73
CA VAL A 22 -17.39 1.16 9.11
C VAL A 22 -16.16 0.29 9.39
N TYR A 23 -15.53 0.48 10.55
CA TYR A 23 -14.34 -0.27 10.94
C TYR A 23 -14.74 -1.46 11.83
N PRO A 24 -14.12 -2.63 11.66
CA PRO A 24 -14.39 -3.78 12.51
C PRO A 24 -13.87 -3.50 13.94
N LEU A 25 -14.53 -4.06 14.97
CA LEU A 25 -14.15 -3.87 16.37
C LEU A 25 -12.64 -4.10 16.67
N PRO A 26 -11.98 -5.13 16.10
CA PRO A 26 -10.53 -5.29 16.22
C PRO A 26 -9.70 -4.04 15.84
N ALA A 27 -10.13 -3.28 14.83
CA ALA A 27 -9.45 -2.05 14.43
C ALA A 27 -9.58 -0.96 15.50
N VAL A 28 -10.75 -0.87 16.15
CA VAL A 28 -11.00 0.06 17.27
C VAL A 28 -10.12 -0.31 18.45
N ILE A 29 -10.06 -1.60 18.83
CA ILE A 29 -9.22 -2.10 19.93
C ILE A 29 -7.74 -1.81 19.67
N GLY A 30 -7.25 -2.13 18.47
CA GLY A 30 -5.85 -1.92 18.13
C GLY A 30 -5.45 -0.44 18.01
N LEU A 31 -6.42 0.46 17.76
CA LEU A 31 -6.21 1.90 17.79
C LEU A 31 -6.61 2.57 19.11
N MET A 32 -7.04 1.81 20.10
CA MET A 32 -7.57 2.34 21.36
C MET A 32 -6.64 3.39 21.99
N PRO A 33 -5.30 3.22 22.06
CA PRO A 33 -4.43 4.27 22.60
C PRO A 33 -4.55 5.63 21.89
N LEU A 34 -4.80 5.63 20.58
CA LEU A 34 -5.02 6.84 19.79
C LEU A 34 -6.44 7.38 19.92
N LEU A 35 -7.43 6.50 20.09
CA LEU A 35 -8.84 6.88 20.25
C LEU A 35 -9.13 7.47 21.64
N LEU A 36 -8.33 7.14 22.65
CA LEU A 36 -8.43 7.71 23.99
C LEU A 36 -7.86 9.14 24.10
N LEU A 37 -7.15 9.61 23.06
CA LEU A 37 -6.67 10.97 23.01
C LEU A 37 -7.83 11.95 22.75
N PRO A 38 -7.78 13.18 23.27
CA PRO A 38 -8.67 14.25 22.84
C PRO A 38 -8.64 14.38 21.31
N LEU A 39 -9.79 14.64 20.68
CA LEU A 39 -9.91 14.67 19.22
C LEU A 39 -8.79 15.48 18.52
N PRO A 40 -8.42 16.71 18.95
CA PRO A 40 -7.32 17.43 18.31
C PRO A 40 -5.96 16.69 18.35
N ALA A 41 -5.68 15.99 19.45
CA ALA A 41 -4.46 15.21 19.63
C ALA A 41 -4.49 13.92 18.80
N ALA A 42 -5.63 13.23 18.73
CA ALA A 42 -5.81 12.08 17.84
C ALA A 42 -5.59 12.49 16.37
N LEU A 43 -6.19 13.61 15.95
CA LEU A 43 -6.02 14.16 14.61
C LEU A 43 -4.56 14.52 14.32
N ALA A 44 -3.88 15.18 15.25
CA ALA A 44 -2.46 15.49 15.12
C ALA A 44 -1.63 14.21 15.00
N ALA A 45 -1.91 13.17 15.79
CA ALA A 45 -1.24 11.88 15.69
C ALA A 45 -1.46 11.24 14.30
N TRP A 46 -2.69 11.24 13.78
CA TRP A 46 -2.98 10.68 12.45
C TRP A 46 -2.22 11.42 11.34
N LEU A 47 -2.12 12.74 11.43
CA LEU A 47 -1.33 13.55 10.50
C LEU A 47 0.16 13.25 10.60
N VAL A 48 0.70 13.13 11.81
CA VAL A 48 2.11 12.77 12.04
C VAL A 48 2.40 11.37 11.49
N PHE A 49 1.56 10.38 11.77
CA PHE A 49 1.70 9.03 11.21
C PHE A 49 1.58 9.02 9.69
N GLY A 50 0.59 9.73 9.13
CA GLY A 50 0.39 9.84 7.69
C GLY A 50 1.58 10.48 6.99
N ALA A 51 1.97 11.69 7.42
CA ALA A 51 3.09 12.42 6.84
C ALA A 51 4.42 11.69 7.04
N GLY A 52 4.67 11.16 8.23
CA GLY A 52 5.85 10.34 8.55
C GLY A 52 5.90 9.07 7.70
N GLY A 53 4.77 8.37 7.57
CA GLY A 53 4.62 7.18 6.72
C GLY A 53 4.89 7.50 5.25
N SER A 54 4.31 8.57 4.71
CA SER A 54 4.56 9.02 3.33
C SER A 54 6.01 9.44 3.10
N TYR A 55 6.64 10.09 4.07
CA TYR A 55 8.06 10.43 4.00
C TYR A 55 8.94 9.17 4.04
N CYS A 56 8.67 8.24 4.97
CA CYS A 56 9.38 6.98 5.05
C CYS A 56 9.21 6.12 3.78
N ALA A 57 8.04 6.14 3.14
CA ALA A 57 7.81 5.42 1.89
C ALA A 57 8.83 5.80 0.80
N ILE A 58 9.23 7.07 0.73
CA ILE A 58 10.25 7.55 -0.23
C ILE A 58 11.60 6.87 0.01
N LEU A 59 11.94 6.56 1.27
CA LEU A 59 13.20 5.89 1.65
C LEU A 59 13.26 4.41 1.22
N LEU A 60 12.17 3.85 0.66
CA LEU A 60 12.18 2.54 0.00
C LEU A 60 12.98 2.55 -1.32
N ARG A 61 13.36 3.74 -1.84
CA ARG A 61 14.16 3.92 -3.05
C ARG A 61 15.56 4.45 -2.72
N GLU A 62 16.57 3.98 -3.47
CA GLU A 62 17.96 4.46 -3.31
C GLU A 62 18.10 5.96 -3.68
N HIS A 63 17.42 6.41 -4.74
CA HIS A 63 17.44 7.80 -5.20
C HIS A 63 16.31 8.65 -4.59
N TRP A 64 16.06 8.48 -3.30
CA TRP A 64 14.94 9.08 -2.57
C TRP A 64 14.94 10.61 -2.58
N ARG A 65 16.10 11.26 -2.69
CA ARG A 65 16.23 12.73 -2.66
C ARG A 65 15.37 13.43 -3.71
N LEU A 66 15.25 12.82 -4.90
CA LEU A 66 14.41 13.35 -5.98
C LEU A 66 12.91 13.17 -5.73
N LEU A 67 12.54 12.38 -4.72
CA LEU A 67 11.16 12.04 -4.41
C LEU A 67 10.63 12.77 -3.17
N VAL A 68 11.43 13.62 -2.52
CA VAL A 68 11.01 14.36 -1.32
C VAL A 68 9.74 15.20 -1.56
N LEU A 69 9.57 15.70 -2.80
CA LEU A 69 8.37 16.46 -3.19
C LEU A 69 7.15 15.58 -3.49
N LEU A 70 7.33 14.26 -3.66
CA LEU A 70 6.27 13.35 -4.12
C LEU A 70 5.02 13.35 -3.20
N PRO A 71 5.14 13.27 -1.86
CA PRO A 71 3.98 13.33 -0.98
C PRO A 71 3.15 14.62 -1.17
N PHE A 72 3.82 15.75 -1.44
CA PHE A 72 3.16 17.04 -1.65
C PHE A 72 2.48 17.12 -3.03
N LEU A 73 3.02 16.43 -4.03
CA LEU A 73 2.45 16.39 -5.38
C LEU A 73 1.33 15.35 -5.54
N PHE A 74 1.13 14.49 -4.55
CA PHE A 74 0.11 13.44 -4.61
C PHE A 74 -1.19 13.87 -3.90
N MET A 75 -2.13 14.41 -4.69
CA MET A 75 -3.39 14.97 -4.18
C MET A 75 -4.19 14.02 -3.27
N PRO A 76 -4.28 12.69 -3.51
CA PRO A 76 -4.98 11.77 -2.61
C PRO A 76 -4.46 11.82 -1.16
N LEU A 77 -3.15 12.02 -0.95
CA LEU A 77 -2.57 12.21 0.37
C LEU A 77 -3.00 13.54 0.99
N HIS A 78 -2.95 14.62 0.21
CA HIS A 78 -3.41 15.93 0.65
C HIS A 78 -4.89 15.90 1.06
N ARG A 79 -5.74 15.25 0.25
CA ARG A 79 -7.16 15.08 0.59
C ARG A 79 -7.31 14.31 1.90
N ALA A 80 -6.60 13.20 2.07
CA ALA A 80 -6.63 12.42 3.31
C ALA A 80 -6.26 13.26 4.55
N ILE A 81 -5.28 14.15 4.42
CA ILE A 81 -4.88 15.13 5.45
C ILE A 81 -5.99 16.14 5.73
N LEU A 82 -6.55 16.76 4.68
CA LEU A 82 -7.61 17.77 4.83
C LEU A 82 -8.87 17.21 5.48
N VAL A 83 -9.32 16.03 5.05
CA VAL A 83 -10.48 15.35 5.64
C VAL A 83 -10.12 14.55 6.89
N LYS A 84 -8.88 14.68 7.39
CA LYS A 84 -8.39 14.11 8.65
C LYS A 84 -8.71 12.62 8.79
N GLN A 85 -8.46 11.87 7.72
CA GLN A 85 -8.93 10.50 7.61
C GLN A 85 -8.03 9.51 8.34
N PRO A 86 -8.60 8.57 9.11
CA PRO A 86 -7.86 7.45 9.71
C PRO A 86 -7.11 6.58 8.68
N ALA A 87 -7.46 6.68 7.39
CA ALA A 87 -6.75 6.03 6.29
C ALA A 87 -5.23 6.29 6.31
N LEU A 88 -4.81 7.46 6.81
CA LEU A 88 -3.40 7.82 6.98
C LEU A 88 -2.64 6.86 7.90
N ILE A 89 -3.29 6.41 8.99
CA ILE A 89 -2.68 5.48 9.94
C ILE A 89 -2.40 4.14 9.26
N TRP A 90 -3.34 3.66 8.44
CA TRP A 90 -3.19 2.38 7.76
C TRP A 90 -2.16 2.43 6.65
N PHE A 91 -2.08 3.55 5.93
CA PHE A 91 -0.98 3.75 5.01
C PHE A 91 0.37 3.76 5.75
N ALA A 92 0.44 4.43 6.91
CA ALA A 92 1.65 4.42 7.74
C ALA A 92 2.00 3.00 8.23
N LEU A 93 1.01 2.21 8.67
CA LEU A 93 1.22 0.80 9.05
C LEU A 93 1.72 -0.05 7.87
N THR A 94 1.21 0.19 6.65
CA THR A 94 1.73 -0.48 5.45
C THR A 94 3.22 -0.17 5.26
N VAL A 95 3.62 1.10 5.38
CA VAL A 95 5.03 1.50 5.26
C VAL A 95 5.87 0.90 6.39
N VAL A 96 5.36 0.92 7.63
CA VAL A 96 6.01 0.31 8.79
C VAL A 96 6.21 -1.19 8.57
N LEU A 97 5.22 -1.91 8.03
CA LEU A 97 5.34 -3.33 7.68
C LEU A 97 6.51 -3.55 6.70
N LEU A 98 6.59 -2.75 5.63
CA LEU A 98 7.67 -2.89 4.63
C LEU A 98 9.06 -2.71 5.26
N PHE A 99 9.22 -1.75 6.16
CA PHE A 99 10.47 -1.52 6.90
C PHE A 99 10.74 -2.59 7.94
N ALA A 100 9.73 -3.02 8.69
CA ALA A 100 9.84 -4.07 9.68
C ALA A 100 10.26 -5.41 9.02
N MET A 101 9.74 -5.71 7.83
CA MET A 101 10.18 -6.85 7.01
C MET A 101 11.65 -6.68 6.58
N ARG A 102 12.04 -5.50 6.12
CA ARG A 102 13.44 -5.21 5.70
C ARG A 102 14.43 -5.37 6.85
N TRP A 103 14.09 -4.93 8.06
CA TRP A 103 14.94 -4.99 9.25
C TRP A 103 14.66 -6.19 10.16
N ARG A 104 13.74 -7.08 9.76
CA ARG A 104 13.33 -8.28 10.50
C ARG A 104 12.88 -7.99 11.95
N TRP A 105 12.11 -6.93 12.15
CA TRP A 105 11.48 -6.62 13.44
C TRP A 105 10.23 -7.46 13.64
N SER A 106 10.41 -8.72 14.05
CA SER A 106 9.36 -9.75 14.01
C SER A 106 8.06 -9.38 14.73
N TRP A 107 8.16 -8.74 15.90
CA TRP A 107 6.98 -8.32 16.68
C TRP A 107 6.15 -7.26 15.96
N LEU A 108 6.81 -6.34 15.26
CA LEU A 108 6.17 -5.25 14.54
C LEU A 108 5.57 -5.73 13.21
N VAL A 109 6.24 -6.69 12.54
CA VAL A 109 5.66 -7.41 11.40
C VAL A 109 4.36 -8.09 11.83
N GLY A 110 4.39 -8.85 12.94
CA GLY A 110 3.21 -9.51 13.48
C GLY A 110 2.07 -8.55 13.80
N TYR A 111 2.37 -7.44 14.49
CA TYR A 111 1.39 -6.39 14.78
C TYR A 111 0.77 -5.81 13.51
N CYS A 112 1.58 -5.47 12.51
CA CYS A 112 1.07 -4.89 11.26
C CYS A 112 0.20 -5.87 10.46
N ILE A 113 0.57 -7.15 10.40
CA ILE A 113 -0.25 -8.20 9.74
C ILE A 113 -1.64 -8.28 10.38
N VAL A 114 -1.71 -8.17 11.71
CA VAL A 114 -2.98 -8.23 12.46
C VAL A 114 -3.83 -6.97 12.30
N MET A 115 -3.20 -5.79 12.21
CA MET A 115 -3.88 -4.50 12.16
C MET A 115 -4.36 -4.09 10.77
N LEU A 116 -3.58 -4.37 9.73
CA LEU A 116 -3.87 -3.93 8.36
C LEU A 116 -5.23 -4.41 7.80
N PRO A 117 -5.73 -5.62 8.11
CA PRO A 117 -7.08 -6.04 7.73
C PRO A 117 -8.20 -5.17 8.34
N GLY A 118 -7.90 -4.37 9.36
CA GLY A 118 -8.84 -3.40 9.95
C GLY A 118 -9.35 -2.34 8.96
N LYS A 119 -8.66 -2.10 7.84
CA LYS A 119 -9.22 -1.44 6.66
C LYS A 119 -8.80 -2.20 5.41
N PRO A 120 -9.64 -3.12 4.94
CA PRO A 120 -9.28 -4.03 3.86
C PRO A 120 -8.78 -3.32 2.61
N GLN A 121 -9.36 -2.15 2.27
CA GLN A 121 -9.02 -1.37 1.08
C GLN A 121 -7.61 -0.75 1.12
N ALA A 122 -7.01 -0.59 2.31
CA ALA A 122 -5.70 0.03 2.45
C ALA A 122 -4.57 -0.97 2.72
N GLY A 123 -4.90 -2.13 3.32
CA GLY A 123 -3.88 -2.99 3.93
C GLY A 123 -4.03 -4.49 3.74
N LEU A 124 -5.15 -5.02 3.25
CA LEU A 124 -5.38 -6.49 3.26
C LEU A 124 -4.34 -7.25 2.45
N LEU A 125 -4.04 -6.82 1.22
CA LEU A 125 -3.05 -7.50 0.37
C LEU A 125 -1.64 -7.38 0.97
N PHE A 126 -1.32 -6.26 1.60
CA PHE A 126 -0.06 -6.11 2.32
C PHE A 126 0.04 -7.05 3.52
N ALA A 127 -1.05 -7.25 4.27
CA ALA A 127 -1.08 -8.24 5.36
C ALA A 127 -0.85 -9.66 4.84
N ILE A 128 -1.48 -10.04 3.71
CA ILE A 128 -1.30 -11.35 3.08
C ILE A 128 0.16 -11.54 2.64
N VAL A 129 0.76 -10.55 1.97
CA VAL A 129 2.18 -10.61 1.57
C VAL A 129 3.10 -10.66 2.80
N GLY A 130 2.80 -9.90 3.85
CA GLY A 130 3.52 -9.95 5.12
C GLY A 130 3.45 -11.33 5.77
N LEU A 131 2.29 -11.99 5.75
CA LEU A 131 2.11 -13.35 6.25
C LEU A 131 2.90 -14.37 5.43
N PHE A 132 2.85 -14.28 4.10
CA PHE A 132 3.64 -15.13 3.21
C PHE A 132 5.14 -14.94 3.46
N TRP A 133 5.59 -13.69 3.59
CA TRP A 133 6.96 -13.38 3.94
C TRP A 133 7.37 -13.97 5.31
N ALA A 134 6.53 -13.79 6.34
CA ALA A 134 6.79 -14.34 7.68
C ALA A 134 6.90 -15.87 7.65
N TRP A 135 6.06 -16.55 6.86
CA TRP A 135 6.11 -18.00 6.67
C TRP A 135 7.45 -18.48 6.10
N HIS A 136 7.94 -17.79 5.06
CA HIS A 136 9.14 -18.21 4.34
C HIS A 136 10.46 -17.69 4.94
N GLN A 137 10.46 -16.50 5.53
CA GLN A 137 11.69 -15.77 5.89
C GLN A 137 11.88 -15.58 7.39
N ASP A 138 10.81 -15.48 8.19
CA ASP A 138 10.90 -15.23 9.63
C ASP A 138 9.72 -15.81 10.41
N ARG A 139 9.81 -17.10 10.75
CA ARG A 139 8.75 -17.80 11.49
C ARG A 139 8.45 -17.21 12.87
N ARG A 140 9.38 -16.46 13.47
CA ARG A 140 9.12 -15.77 14.75
C ARG A 140 8.02 -14.72 14.59
N SER A 141 7.95 -14.07 13.43
CA SER A 141 6.87 -13.13 13.12
C SER A 141 5.49 -13.80 13.18
N LEU A 142 5.36 -15.09 12.81
CA LEU A 142 4.09 -15.81 12.89
C LEU A 142 3.60 -15.98 14.33
N LEU A 143 4.51 -16.26 15.27
CA LEU A 143 4.17 -16.35 16.70
C LEU A 143 3.66 -15.01 17.22
N TRP A 144 4.30 -13.91 16.82
CA TRP A 144 3.83 -12.56 17.13
C TRP A 144 2.49 -12.24 16.46
N THR A 145 2.28 -12.63 15.20
CA THR A 145 0.98 -12.50 14.53
C THR A 145 -0.11 -13.24 15.30
N ALA A 146 0.17 -14.47 15.76
CA ALA A 146 -0.76 -15.24 16.57
C ALA A 146 -1.05 -14.57 17.92
N GLY A 147 -0.02 -14.10 18.62
CA GLY A 147 -0.17 -13.39 19.90
C GLY A 147 -0.97 -12.08 19.78
N TRP A 148 -0.60 -11.22 18.83
CA TRP A 148 -1.35 -10.00 18.55
C TRP A 148 -2.77 -10.29 18.05
N GLY A 149 -2.95 -11.33 17.23
CA GLY A 149 -4.24 -11.76 16.73
C GLY A 149 -5.16 -12.22 17.86
N ALA A 150 -4.67 -13.06 18.77
CA ALA A 150 -5.41 -13.48 19.96
C ALA A 150 -5.78 -12.29 20.84
N LEU A 151 -4.86 -11.35 21.05
CA LEU A 151 -5.13 -10.17 21.87
C LEU A 151 -6.18 -9.24 21.24
N ILE A 152 -6.01 -8.88 19.96
CA ILE A 152 -6.82 -7.83 19.31
C ILE A 152 -8.12 -8.42 18.76
N TRP A 153 -8.03 -9.48 17.95
CA TRP A 153 -9.21 -10.10 17.34
C TRP A 153 -9.91 -11.04 18.31
N GLY A 154 -9.17 -11.85 19.06
CA GLY A 154 -9.75 -12.66 20.13
C GLY A 154 -10.36 -11.80 21.24
N GLY A 155 -9.70 -10.71 21.63
CA GLY A 155 -10.25 -9.71 22.55
C GLY A 155 -11.57 -9.10 22.06
N ALA A 156 -11.69 -8.80 20.76
CA ALA A 156 -12.94 -8.32 20.16
C ALA A 156 -14.09 -9.31 20.35
N TRP A 157 -13.85 -10.62 20.15
CA TRP A 157 -14.85 -11.67 20.36
C TRP A 157 -15.27 -11.80 21.82
N VAL A 158 -14.35 -11.63 22.76
CA VAL A 158 -14.68 -11.67 24.20
C VAL A 158 -15.51 -10.46 24.61
N LEU A 159 -15.20 -9.27 24.08
CA LEU A 159 -15.90 -8.03 24.40
C LEU A 159 -17.29 -7.97 23.77
N GLU A 160 -17.42 -8.38 22.51
CA GLU A 160 -18.68 -8.30 21.75
C GLU A 160 -18.82 -9.50 20.81
N PRO A 161 -19.37 -10.64 21.27
CA PRO A 161 -19.41 -11.87 20.48
C PRO A 161 -20.13 -11.78 19.13
N PHE A 162 -20.93 -10.74 18.88
CA PHE A 162 -21.66 -10.54 17.62
C PHE A 162 -21.05 -9.45 16.73
N TRP A 163 -19.86 -8.93 17.07
CA TRP A 163 -19.25 -7.81 16.36
C TRP A 163 -19.10 -8.04 14.85
N VAL A 164 -18.88 -9.28 14.41
CA VAL A 164 -18.75 -9.61 12.98
C VAL A 164 -20.06 -9.41 12.23
N SER A 165 -21.19 -9.91 12.76
CA SER A 165 -22.49 -9.73 12.11
C SER A 165 -22.89 -8.26 12.09
N ASP A 166 -22.63 -7.53 13.17
CA ASP A 166 -22.97 -6.12 13.31
C ASP A 166 -22.11 -5.23 12.41
N TRP A 167 -20.83 -5.58 12.27
CA TRP A 167 -19.94 -4.95 11.30
C TRP A 167 -20.39 -5.22 9.86
N ILE A 168 -20.73 -6.45 9.50
CA ILE A 168 -21.23 -6.78 8.14
C ILE A 168 -22.53 -6.02 7.85
N ALA A 169 -23.45 -5.92 8.81
CA ALA A 169 -24.67 -5.13 8.66
C ALA A 169 -24.35 -3.65 8.42
N SER A 170 -23.39 -3.09 9.17
CA SER A 170 -22.92 -1.72 9.01
C SER A 170 -22.25 -1.49 7.64
N VAL A 171 -21.47 -2.44 7.15
CA VAL A 171 -20.87 -2.40 5.80
C VAL A 171 -21.97 -2.37 4.74
N ARG A 172 -22.98 -3.25 4.85
CA ARG A 172 -24.10 -3.30 3.88
C ARG A 172 -24.86 -1.98 3.83
N TYR A 173 -25.17 -1.41 4.98
CA TYR A 173 -25.81 -0.10 5.07
C TYR A 173 -24.93 1.01 4.48
N TYR A 174 -23.64 1.04 4.82
CA TYR A 174 -22.74 2.03 4.23
C TYR A 174 -22.68 1.93 2.70
N THR A 175 -22.59 0.72 2.15
CA THR A 175 -22.55 0.52 0.70
C THR A 175 -23.85 0.89 -0.01
N SER A 176 -25.01 0.88 0.67
CA SER A 176 -26.27 1.32 0.07
C SER A 176 -26.41 2.84 0.02
N VAL A 177 -25.75 3.57 0.93
CA VAL A 177 -25.78 5.03 1.00
C VAL A 177 -24.64 5.68 0.21
N ALA A 178 -23.47 5.05 0.20
CA ALA A 178 -22.27 5.54 -0.48
C ALA A 178 -21.84 4.53 -1.56
N PRO A 179 -22.40 4.59 -2.78
CA PRO A 179 -22.02 3.69 -3.86
C PRO A 179 -20.54 3.87 -4.19
N THR A 180 -19.79 2.77 -4.14
CA THR A 180 -18.34 2.77 -4.33
C THR A 180 -17.98 2.21 -5.71
N PRO A 181 -17.40 3.00 -6.62
CA PRO A 181 -17.01 2.51 -7.93
C PRO A 181 -15.86 1.49 -7.84
N TRP A 182 -15.85 0.55 -8.79
CA TRP A 182 -14.80 -0.44 -8.97
C TRP A 182 -13.91 -0.05 -10.14
N LEU A 183 -12.59 -0.22 -10.01
CA LEU A 183 -11.66 -0.03 -11.12
C LEU A 183 -11.69 -1.20 -12.12
N LEU A 184 -12.28 -2.34 -11.76
CA LEU A 184 -12.43 -3.47 -12.66
C LEU A 184 -13.46 -3.18 -13.77
N PRO A 185 -13.28 -3.73 -14.99
CA PRO A 185 -12.17 -4.59 -15.40
C PRO A 185 -10.90 -3.82 -15.80
N TRP A 186 -11.00 -2.53 -16.12
CA TRP A 186 -9.91 -1.74 -16.72
C TRP A 186 -8.66 -1.63 -15.85
N GLY A 187 -8.80 -1.72 -14.52
CA GLY A 187 -7.70 -1.74 -13.57
C GLY A 187 -6.73 -2.92 -13.75
N ILE A 188 -7.17 -4.01 -14.40
CA ILE A 188 -6.29 -5.15 -14.74
C ILE A 188 -5.18 -4.69 -15.70
N LEU A 189 -5.47 -3.79 -16.65
CA LEU A 189 -4.45 -3.23 -17.53
C LEU A 189 -3.40 -2.45 -16.74
N LEU A 190 -3.82 -1.67 -15.75
CA LEU A 190 -2.89 -0.95 -14.86
C LEU A 190 -1.99 -1.93 -14.10
N MET A 191 -2.54 -3.03 -13.56
CA MET A 191 -1.75 -4.07 -12.91
C MET A 191 -0.73 -4.69 -13.86
N ALA A 192 -1.13 -5.00 -15.10
CA ALA A 192 -0.24 -5.54 -16.12
C ALA A 192 0.90 -4.56 -16.47
N LEU A 193 0.61 -3.26 -16.59
CA LEU A 193 1.64 -2.24 -16.83
C LEU A 193 2.59 -2.06 -15.64
N CYS A 194 2.09 -2.29 -14.42
CA CYS A 194 2.88 -2.15 -13.19
C CYS A 194 3.66 -3.41 -12.80
N CYS A 195 3.53 -4.54 -13.51
CA CYS A 195 4.14 -5.83 -13.14
C CYS A 195 5.67 -5.85 -13.08
N ARG A 196 6.35 -4.83 -13.65
CA ARG A 196 7.82 -4.68 -13.57
C ARG A 196 8.27 -3.65 -12.54
N LEU A 197 7.34 -3.00 -11.84
CA LEU A 197 7.67 -2.15 -10.68
C LEU A 197 8.10 -3.05 -9.51
N PRO A 198 8.72 -2.51 -8.44
CA PRO A 198 9.02 -3.28 -7.24
C PRO A 198 7.74 -3.94 -6.68
N TRP A 199 7.86 -5.11 -6.06
CA TRP A 199 6.70 -5.88 -5.58
C TRP A 199 5.75 -5.05 -4.70
N TYR A 200 6.27 -4.18 -3.83
CA TYR A 200 5.43 -3.34 -2.95
C TYR A 200 4.56 -2.35 -3.74
N ALA A 201 5.05 -1.88 -4.89
CA ALA A 201 4.29 -1.03 -5.81
C ALA A 201 3.20 -1.83 -6.52
N GLN A 202 3.51 -3.06 -6.92
CA GLN A 202 2.54 -3.97 -7.53
C GLN A 202 1.39 -4.27 -6.56
N VAL A 203 1.71 -4.57 -5.29
CA VAL A 203 0.72 -4.80 -4.24
C VAL A 203 -0.10 -3.54 -3.99
N GLY A 204 0.51 -2.35 -3.95
CA GLY A 204 -0.21 -1.08 -3.82
C GLY A 204 -1.20 -0.81 -4.95
N VAL A 205 -0.84 -1.14 -6.20
CA VAL A 205 -1.75 -1.07 -7.35
C VAL A 205 -2.86 -2.11 -7.24
N ALA A 206 -2.52 -3.37 -6.96
CA ALA A 206 -3.50 -4.45 -6.79
C ALA A 206 -4.51 -4.11 -5.67
N GLN A 207 -4.03 -3.53 -4.57
CA GLN A 207 -4.83 -3.14 -3.41
C GLN A 207 -5.89 -2.09 -3.77
N VAL A 208 -5.60 -1.22 -4.73
CA VAL A 208 -6.52 -0.18 -5.19
C VAL A 208 -7.43 -0.69 -6.31
N VAL A 209 -6.94 -1.57 -7.18
CA VAL A 209 -7.72 -2.14 -8.28
C VAL A 209 -8.74 -3.17 -7.81
N LEU A 210 -8.38 -4.01 -6.85
CA LEU A 210 -9.20 -5.14 -6.38
C LEU A 210 -10.21 -4.76 -5.30
N PHE A 211 -10.19 -3.51 -4.82
CA PHE A 211 -11.11 -3.03 -3.79
C PHE A 211 -11.91 -1.84 -4.28
N PRO A 212 -13.19 -1.73 -3.88
CA PRO A 212 -14.01 -0.59 -4.24
C PRO A 212 -13.45 0.70 -3.62
N LEU A 213 -13.55 1.80 -4.38
CA LEU A 213 -13.10 3.11 -3.95
C LEU A 213 -14.22 3.84 -3.22
N SER A 214 -14.04 4.10 -1.92
CA SER A 214 -15.00 4.91 -1.15
C SER A 214 -14.85 6.40 -1.37
N ASP A 215 -13.63 6.86 -1.65
CA ASP A 215 -13.26 8.25 -1.94
C ASP A 215 -11.82 8.24 -2.51
N ILE A 216 -11.34 9.37 -3.01
CA ILE A 216 -10.02 9.54 -3.60
C ILE A 216 -8.88 9.17 -2.63
N TYR A 217 -9.03 9.41 -1.32
CA TYR A 217 -8.01 9.04 -0.33
C TYR A 217 -7.85 7.51 -0.20
N SER A 218 -8.80 6.71 -0.69
CA SER A 218 -8.66 5.25 -0.75
C SER A 218 -7.57 4.82 -1.73
N ALA A 219 -7.14 5.72 -2.63
CA ALA A 219 -6.02 5.52 -3.54
C ALA A 219 -4.64 5.77 -2.91
N LEU A 220 -4.56 6.02 -1.60
CA LEU A 220 -3.29 6.18 -0.87
C LEU A 220 -2.23 5.11 -1.17
N PRO A 221 -2.56 3.80 -1.31
CA PRO A 221 -1.57 2.79 -1.66
C PRO A 221 -0.88 3.03 -3.02
N LEU A 222 -1.48 3.80 -3.95
CA LEU A 222 -0.83 4.19 -5.21
C LEU A 222 0.39 5.10 -4.99
N LEU A 223 0.56 5.73 -3.83
CA LEU A 223 1.78 6.44 -3.50
C LEU A 223 3.01 5.51 -3.57
N LEU A 224 2.86 4.25 -3.18
CA LEU A 224 3.91 3.23 -3.31
C LEU A 224 4.22 2.91 -4.78
N ALA A 225 3.23 2.99 -5.66
CA ALA A 225 3.43 2.85 -7.11
C ALA A 225 4.22 4.02 -7.67
N TRP A 226 3.93 5.25 -7.26
CA TRP A 226 4.70 6.43 -7.64
C TRP A 226 6.14 6.39 -7.12
N VAL A 227 6.35 5.96 -5.87
CA VAL A 227 7.70 5.66 -5.34
C VAL A 227 8.38 4.58 -6.20
N GLY A 228 7.63 3.55 -6.60
CA GLY A 228 8.05 2.50 -7.52
C GLY A 228 8.41 3.01 -8.92
N ILE A 229 7.81 4.06 -9.44
CA ILE A 229 8.20 4.66 -10.73
C ILE A 229 9.49 5.47 -10.56
N GLY A 230 9.54 6.30 -9.51
CA GLY A 230 10.72 7.09 -9.15
C GLY A 230 11.07 8.24 -10.09
N GLY A 231 12.03 9.06 -9.66
CA GLY A 231 12.61 10.16 -10.45
C GLY A 231 11.61 11.25 -10.86
N ARG A 232 11.98 12.00 -11.91
CA ARG A 232 11.17 13.12 -12.43
C ARG A 232 9.82 12.68 -13.01
N LEU A 233 9.75 11.46 -13.54
CA LEU A 233 8.51 10.88 -14.07
C LEU A 233 7.45 10.75 -12.98
N ALA A 234 7.82 10.26 -11.80
CA ALA A 234 6.89 10.14 -10.69
C ALA A 234 6.37 11.50 -10.20
N LEU A 235 7.24 12.52 -10.13
CA LEU A 235 6.84 13.88 -9.75
C LEU A 235 5.88 14.49 -10.77
N ALA A 236 6.22 14.45 -12.06
CA ALA A 236 5.39 15.02 -13.11
C ALA A 236 4.03 14.32 -13.21
N GLY A 237 4.01 12.98 -13.18
CA GLY A 237 2.78 12.20 -13.25
C GLY A 237 1.89 12.35 -12.02
N SER A 238 2.46 12.39 -10.82
CA SER A 238 1.68 12.64 -9.59
C SER A 238 1.12 14.05 -9.54
N ALA A 239 1.86 15.05 -10.01
CA ALA A 239 1.40 16.44 -10.07
C ALA A 239 0.13 16.63 -10.93
N CYS A 240 -0.12 15.76 -11.93
CA CYS A 240 -1.37 15.77 -12.68
C CYS A 240 -2.61 15.62 -11.79
N THR A 241 -2.48 14.97 -10.62
CA THR A 241 -3.60 14.83 -9.66
C THR A 241 -4.06 16.17 -9.07
N TRP A 242 -3.22 17.20 -9.09
CA TRP A 242 -3.59 18.56 -8.63
C TRP A 242 -4.46 19.32 -9.62
N LEU A 243 -4.48 18.94 -10.90
CA LEU A 243 -5.39 19.53 -11.89
C LEU A 243 -6.85 19.36 -11.48
N TRP A 244 -7.17 18.33 -10.69
CA TRP A 244 -8.49 18.13 -10.12
C TRP A 244 -8.95 19.36 -9.34
N TYR A 245 -8.13 19.80 -8.38
CA TYR A 245 -8.45 20.96 -7.55
C TYR A 245 -8.30 22.28 -8.32
N GLY A 246 -7.23 22.41 -9.11
CA GLY A 246 -6.94 23.64 -9.84
C GLY A 246 -8.01 23.99 -10.89
N LEU A 247 -8.65 22.99 -11.49
CA LEU A 247 -9.72 23.18 -12.47
C LEU A 247 -11.13 23.06 -11.87
N GLY A 248 -11.26 22.84 -10.56
CA GLY A 248 -12.56 22.67 -9.89
C GLY A 248 -13.37 21.48 -10.42
N LEU A 249 -12.71 20.39 -10.81
CA LEU A 249 -13.39 19.23 -11.40
C LEU A 249 -14.25 18.49 -10.35
N PRO A 250 -15.39 17.92 -10.78
CA PRO A 250 -16.30 17.23 -9.86
C PRO A 250 -15.66 15.98 -9.26
N ASN A 251 -16.19 15.50 -8.12
CA ASN A 251 -15.70 14.28 -7.47
C ASN A 251 -16.23 13.02 -8.19
N GLU A 252 -15.87 12.86 -9.47
CA GLU A 252 -16.37 11.80 -10.33
C GLU A 252 -15.32 10.73 -10.63
N PHE A 253 -15.80 9.52 -10.89
CA PHE A 253 -14.96 8.38 -11.23
C PHE A 253 -14.20 8.57 -12.55
N SER A 254 -14.80 9.27 -13.52
CA SER A 254 -14.17 9.65 -14.80
C SER A 254 -12.92 10.53 -14.57
N VAL A 255 -13.03 11.52 -13.68
CA VAL A 255 -11.95 12.43 -13.29
C VAL A 255 -10.84 11.66 -12.56
N PHE A 256 -11.21 10.73 -11.67
CA PHE A 256 -10.25 9.83 -11.00
C PHE A 256 -9.43 9.03 -12.01
N TRP A 257 -10.08 8.43 -13.01
CA TRP A 257 -9.38 7.71 -14.08
C TRP A 257 -8.45 8.62 -14.87
N ALA A 258 -8.94 9.78 -15.30
CA ALA A 258 -8.20 10.70 -16.16
C ALA A 258 -6.97 11.30 -15.45
N LEU A 259 -7.07 11.61 -14.15
CA LEU A 259 -6.04 12.36 -13.44
C LEU A 259 -5.18 11.55 -12.48
N VAL A 260 -5.63 10.37 -12.04
CA VAL A 260 -4.87 9.50 -11.13
C VAL A 260 -4.37 8.26 -11.88
N ILE A 261 -5.28 7.52 -12.53
CA ILE A 261 -4.93 6.22 -13.10
C ILE A 261 -4.20 6.32 -14.43
N MET A 262 -4.68 7.15 -15.37
CA MET A 262 -4.06 7.30 -16.69
C MET A 262 -2.62 7.83 -16.60
N PRO A 263 -2.30 8.88 -15.83
CA PRO A 263 -0.93 9.35 -15.68
C PRO A 263 -0.01 8.27 -15.07
N LEU A 264 -0.52 7.50 -14.10
CA LEU A 264 0.21 6.38 -13.51
C LEU A 264 0.50 5.29 -14.56
N ALA A 265 -0.50 4.90 -15.35
CA ALA A 265 -0.36 3.93 -16.42
C ALA A 265 0.66 4.37 -17.48
N VAL A 266 0.60 5.62 -17.94
CA VAL A 266 1.55 6.21 -18.89
C VAL A 266 2.95 6.22 -18.31
N CYS A 267 3.13 6.67 -17.07
CA CYS A 267 4.45 6.70 -16.43
C CYS A 267 5.03 5.30 -16.21
N ALA A 268 4.20 4.32 -15.84
CA ALA A 268 4.58 2.92 -15.75
C ALA A 268 5.03 2.39 -17.12
N LEU A 269 4.25 2.65 -18.18
CA LEU A 269 4.60 2.25 -19.55
C LEU A 269 5.91 2.88 -20.02
N VAL A 270 6.10 4.19 -19.84
CA VAL A 270 7.34 4.89 -20.18
C VAL A 270 8.52 4.27 -19.43
N ARG A 271 8.36 3.92 -18.16
CA ARG A 271 9.39 3.25 -17.34
C ARG A 271 9.78 1.87 -17.87
N LEU A 272 8.87 1.16 -18.53
CA LEU A 272 9.15 -0.14 -19.17
C LEU A 272 10.04 0.02 -20.41
N THR A 273 9.85 1.09 -21.20
CA THR A 273 10.53 1.25 -22.50
C THR A 273 12.07 1.21 -22.47
N PRO A 274 12.82 1.88 -21.56
CA PRO A 274 14.29 1.79 -21.56
C PRO A 274 14.81 0.43 -21.10
N THR A 275 14.07 -0.28 -20.25
CA THR A 275 14.44 -1.64 -19.80
C THR A 275 14.33 -2.63 -20.96
N VAL A 276 13.24 -2.54 -21.73
CA VAL A 276 13.08 -3.28 -22.99
C VAL A 276 14.20 -2.91 -23.95
N ARG A 277 14.52 -1.63 -24.11
CA ARG A 277 15.57 -1.15 -25.03
C ARG A 277 16.97 -1.63 -24.64
N LYS A 278 17.32 -1.63 -23.35
CA LYS A 278 18.60 -2.18 -22.85
C LYS A 278 18.68 -3.69 -23.03
N HIS A 279 17.60 -4.42 -22.72
CA HIS A 279 17.55 -5.87 -22.92
C HIS A 279 17.70 -6.22 -24.41
N TRP A 280 16.95 -5.55 -25.29
CA TRP A 280 17.07 -5.70 -26.75
C TRP A 280 18.46 -5.37 -27.28
N ARG A 281 19.10 -4.29 -26.80
CA ARG A 281 20.49 -3.96 -27.18
C ARG A 281 21.47 -5.04 -26.72
N SER A 282 21.32 -5.56 -25.51
CA SER A 282 22.16 -6.66 -25.00
C SER A 282 21.95 -7.97 -25.79
N TRP A 283 20.73 -8.21 -26.26
CA TRP A 283 20.38 -9.39 -27.04
C TRP A 283 20.96 -9.31 -28.46
N ARG A 284 20.88 -8.14 -29.11
CA ARG A 284 21.55 -7.88 -30.39
C ARG A 284 23.07 -7.99 -30.30
N THR A 285 23.69 -7.51 -29.23
CA THR A 285 25.15 -7.66 -29.04
C THR A 285 25.53 -9.13 -28.82
N ARG A 286 24.71 -9.92 -28.11
CA ARG A 286 24.92 -11.37 -27.96
C ARG A 286 24.73 -12.12 -29.28
N GLN A 287 23.74 -11.77 -30.09
CA GLN A 287 23.57 -12.37 -31.41
C GLN A 287 24.70 -12.00 -32.38
N ALA A 288 25.16 -10.75 -32.36
CA ALA A 288 26.35 -10.34 -33.13
C ALA A 288 27.60 -11.11 -32.67
N ALA A 289 27.78 -11.31 -31.36
CA ALA A 289 28.87 -12.12 -30.82
C ALA A 289 28.75 -13.61 -31.19
N LEU A 290 27.54 -14.18 -31.19
CA LEU A 290 27.31 -15.57 -31.57
C LEU A 290 27.49 -15.81 -33.08
N GLY A 291 27.08 -14.86 -33.93
CA GLY A 291 27.42 -14.87 -35.36
C GLY A 291 28.93 -14.77 -35.61
N TYR A 292 29.65 -14.03 -34.76
CA TYR A 292 31.11 -13.91 -34.84
C TYR A 292 31.85 -15.14 -34.30
N ILE A 293 31.29 -15.84 -33.30
CA ILE A 293 31.87 -17.07 -32.72
C ILE A 293 31.65 -18.29 -33.61
N SER A 294 30.59 -18.31 -34.43
CA SER A 294 30.40 -19.33 -35.47
C SER A 294 31.49 -19.32 -36.55
N SER A 295 32.28 -18.24 -36.65
CA SER A 295 33.41 -18.14 -37.58
C SER A 295 34.77 -18.52 -36.94
N LYS A 296 34.86 -18.67 -35.61
CA LYS A 296 36.16 -18.80 -34.92
C LYS A 296 36.33 -19.99 -33.98
N ARG A 297 35.35 -20.90 -33.86
CA ARG A 297 35.52 -22.15 -33.06
C ARG A 297 36.14 -23.30 -33.85
N HIS A 298 37.41 -23.11 -34.17
CA HIS A 298 38.43 -24.16 -34.14
C HIS A 298 39.58 -23.61 -33.30
N THR A 299 39.52 -23.70 -31.96
CA THR A 299 40.66 -23.89 -31.03
C THR A 299 40.28 -23.66 -29.55
N THR A 300 40.42 -24.74 -28.77
CA THR A 300 40.90 -24.87 -27.36
C THR A 300 40.18 -24.29 -26.11
N ARG A 301 39.93 -25.24 -25.19
CA ARG A 301 40.12 -25.33 -23.71
C ARG A 301 39.63 -24.18 -22.79
N CYS A 302 38.74 -24.42 -21.81
CA CYS A 302 38.81 -25.20 -20.54
C CYS A 302 39.41 -24.37 -19.38
N GLY A 303 38.57 -24.01 -18.39
CA GLY A 303 39.01 -23.47 -17.09
C GLY A 303 38.05 -22.47 -16.41
N LEU A 304 37.28 -22.98 -15.42
CA LEU A 304 36.90 -22.34 -14.14
C LEU A 304 36.22 -20.95 -14.10
N HIS A 305 35.01 -20.87 -13.49
CA HIS A 305 34.78 -20.02 -12.30
C HIS A 305 33.31 -20.07 -11.80
N THR A 306 33.14 -20.51 -10.55
CA THR A 306 31.89 -20.61 -9.78
C THR A 306 31.88 -19.56 -8.65
N GLN A 307 31.35 -18.36 -8.87
CA GLN A 307 31.20 -17.35 -7.80
C GLN A 307 30.12 -16.28 -8.12
N LYS A 308 28.90 -16.70 -8.50
CA LYS A 308 27.81 -15.77 -8.91
C LYS A 308 26.44 -15.98 -8.26
N CYS A 309 26.34 -16.78 -7.20
CA CYS A 309 25.02 -17.18 -6.67
C CYS A 309 24.41 -16.27 -5.59
N PHE A 310 25.06 -15.20 -5.11
CA PHE A 310 24.51 -14.43 -3.98
C PHE A 310 23.55 -13.28 -4.35
N ASN A 311 23.52 -12.81 -5.60
CA ASN A 311 22.66 -11.68 -6.00
C ASN A 311 21.29 -12.05 -6.62
N ASN A 312 20.96 -13.33 -6.77
CA ASN A 312 19.71 -13.76 -7.42
C ASN A 312 18.55 -14.10 -6.45
N ALA A 313 18.79 -14.14 -5.14
CA ALA A 313 17.76 -14.55 -4.16
C ALA A 313 16.76 -13.43 -3.77
N LEU A 314 16.95 -12.19 -4.26
CA LEU A 314 16.03 -11.07 -4.03
C LEU A 314 15.31 -10.59 -5.31
N ALA A 315 15.50 -11.29 -6.44
CA ALA A 315 14.88 -10.96 -7.73
C ALA A 315 13.64 -11.83 -8.07
N PHE A 316 13.30 -12.80 -7.22
CA PHE A 316 12.07 -13.57 -7.29
C PHE A 316 11.40 -13.59 -5.92
N GLY A 317 10.45 -12.69 -5.75
CA GLY A 317 9.65 -12.47 -4.54
C GLY A 317 8.79 -11.24 -4.74
#